data_AF-M2NLH7-F1
#
_entry.id   AF-M2NLH7-F1
#
_cell.length_a   1.000
_cell.length_b   1.000
_cell.length_c   1.000
_cell.angle_alpha   90.00
_cell.angle_beta   90.00
_cell.angle_gamma   90.00
#
_symmetry.space_group_name_H-M   'P 1'
#
loop_
_entity.id
_entity.type
_entity.pdbx_description
1 polymer ?
#
loop_
_entity_poly.entity_id
_entity_poly.type
_entity_poly.pdbx_seq_one_letter_code
_entity_poly.pdbx_strand_id
1 'polypeptide(L)'
;MIPREGRCEITLMIQIDAKQHRFQALLMRTHRAWLTGKKDNCDYALEVAPWTPLPPEPVRLLSMEQLRVVFGSDGMRKRVIALFGYLPEQVIPRTTITIVGAGLGDPLKGHV
;
A
#
# COMPACT_ATOMS: atom_id res chain seq x y z
N MET A 1 -15.58 -4.80 -7.44
CA MET A 1 -16.42 -5.57 -8.40
C MET A 1 -16.39 -7.02 -7.96
N ILE A 2 -17.54 -7.68 -7.78
CA ILE A 2 -17.62 -9.10 -7.41
C ILE A 2 -17.86 -9.92 -8.68
N PRO A 3 -17.00 -10.89 -9.03
CA PRO A 3 -17.17 -11.72 -10.22
C PRO A 3 -18.40 -12.63 -10.10
N ARG A 4 -18.86 -13.22 -11.21
CA ARG A 4 -20.13 -13.98 -11.22
C ARG A 4 -20.08 -15.22 -10.34
N GLU A 5 -18.90 -15.81 -10.23
CA GLU A 5 -18.57 -16.99 -9.44
C GLU A 5 -18.64 -16.69 -7.93
N GLY A 6 -18.35 -15.45 -7.52
CA GLY A 6 -18.40 -15.03 -6.12
C GLY A 6 -19.78 -14.54 -5.67
N ARG A 7 -20.87 -14.93 -6.35
CA ARG A 7 -22.25 -14.51 -6.02
C ARG A 7 -22.89 -15.49 -5.04
N CYS A 8 -23.54 -14.96 -4.01
CA CYS A 8 -24.18 -15.69 -2.91
C CYS A 8 -23.22 -16.49 -2.01
N GLU A 9 -21.92 -16.31 -2.21
CA GLU A 9 -20.84 -16.95 -1.46
C GLU A 9 -20.41 -16.10 -0.26
N ILE A 10 -19.71 -16.74 0.68
CA ILE A 10 -19.00 -16.03 1.75
C ILE A 10 -17.76 -15.39 1.12
N THR A 11 -17.58 -14.09 1.32
CA THR A 11 -16.48 -13.31 0.77
C THR A 11 -15.82 -12.51 1.87
N LEU A 12 -14.49 -12.45 1.82
CA LEU A 12 -13.69 -11.51 2.60
C LEU A 12 -13.50 -10.24 1.77
N MET A 13 -14.12 -9.15 2.18
CA MET A 13 -13.90 -7.83 1.60
C MET A 13 -12.76 -7.14 2.35
N ILE A 14 -11.73 -6.73 1.61
CA ILE A 14 -10.62 -5.93 2.14
C ILE A 14 -10.73 -4.54 1.54
N GLN A 15 -10.72 -3.53 2.40
CA GLN A 15 -10.71 -2.13 2.00
C GLN A 15 -9.40 -1.49 2.45
N ILE A 16 -8.75 -0.76 1.55
CA ILE A 16 -7.49 -0.07 1.81
C ILE A 16 -7.71 1.41 1.56
N ASP A 17 -7.53 2.21 2.61
CA ASP A 17 -7.45 3.67 2.51
C ASP A 17 -5.98 4.08 2.39
N ALA A 18 -5.54 4.34 1.16
CA ALA A 18 -4.17 4.75 0.89
C ALA A 18 -3.84 6.16 1.44
N LYS A 19 -4.84 7.04 1.60
CA LYS A 19 -4.62 8.41 2.11
C LYS A 19 -4.35 8.36 3.61
N GLN A 20 -5.18 7.64 4.34
CA GLN A 20 -5.07 7.49 5.79
C GLN A 20 -4.16 6.33 6.21
N HIS A 21 -3.67 5.54 5.24
CA HIS A 21 -2.74 4.43 5.41
C HIS A 21 -3.20 3.40 6.43
N ARG A 22 -4.41 2.92 6.18
CA ARG A 22 -5.10 1.94 7.01
C ARG A 22 -5.91 0.99 6.14
N PHE A 23 -6.22 -0.16 6.68
CA PHE A 23 -7.08 -1.15 6.03
C PHE A 23 -8.16 -1.62 7.00
N GLN A 24 -9.25 -2.14 6.47
CA GLN A 24 -10.23 -2.91 7.24
C GLN A 24 -10.62 -4.17 6.47
N ALA A 25 -11.07 -5.18 7.21
CA ALA A 25 -11.51 -6.46 6.65
C ALA A 25 -12.90 -6.82 7.18
N LEU A 26 -13.78 -7.21 6.25
CA LEU A 26 -15.19 -7.49 6.50
C LEU A 26 -15.54 -8.86 5.91
N LEU A 27 -16.15 -9.74 6.70
CA LEU A 27 -16.71 -11.00 6.25
C LEU A 27 -18.17 -10.79 5.90
N MET A 28 -18.55 -11.10 4.67
CA MET A 28 -19.91 -10.86 4.22
C MET A 28 -20.37 -11.92 3.24
N ARG A 29 -21.69 -12.13 3.16
CA ARG A 29 -22.28 -12.96 2.10
C ARG A 29 -22.70 -12.08 0.94
N THR A 30 -22.11 -12.29 -0.23
CA THR A 30 -22.34 -11.45 -1.41
C THR A 30 -23.73 -11.66 -2.00
N HIS A 31 -24.70 -10.81 -1.65
CA HIS A 31 -26.07 -10.96 -2.17
C HIS A 31 -26.23 -10.30 -3.55
N ARG A 32 -27.07 -10.89 -4.44
CA ARG A 32 -27.34 -10.33 -5.79
C ARG A 32 -27.88 -8.90 -5.75
N ALA A 33 -28.57 -8.54 -4.67
CA ALA A 33 -29.10 -7.18 -4.45
C ALA A 33 -28.00 -6.11 -4.30
N TRP A 34 -26.76 -6.49 -3.96
CA TRP A 34 -25.65 -5.55 -3.81
C TRP A 34 -25.02 -5.17 -5.15
N LEU A 35 -25.13 -6.07 -6.14
CA LEU A 35 -24.64 -5.83 -7.49
C LEU A 35 -25.47 -4.79 -8.26
N THR A 36 -26.65 -4.44 -7.75
CA THR A 36 -27.56 -3.47 -8.39
C THR A 36 -27.46 -2.06 -7.79
N GLY A 37 -26.62 -1.85 -6.76
CA GLY A 37 -26.25 -0.51 -6.27
C GLY A 37 -27.34 0.27 -5.54
N LYS A 38 -28.42 -0.37 -5.06
CA LYS A 38 -29.62 0.32 -4.54
C LYS A 38 -29.69 0.46 -3.01
N LYS A 39 -28.72 -0.05 -2.23
CA LYS A 39 -28.75 0.04 -0.76
C LYS A 39 -27.34 0.04 -0.18
N ASP A 40 -27.13 0.70 0.96
CA ASP A 40 -25.86 0.65 1.69
C ASP A 40 -25.56 -0.80 2.09
N ASN A 41 -24.44 -1.30 1.57
CA ASN A 41 -24.12 -2.73 1.54
C ASN A 41 -23.41 -3.22 2.83
N CYS A 42 -23.22 -2.35 3.82
CA CYS A 42 -22.42 -2.65 5.02
C CYS A 42 -23.22 -3.30 6.15
N ASP A 43 -24.56 -3.22 6.15
CA ASP A 43 -25.40 -3.70 7.26
C ASP A 43 -25.43 -5.23 7.43
N TYR A 44 -24.87 -5.99 6.49
CA TYR A 44 -24.79 -7.46 6.57
C TYR A 44 -23.34 -7.96 6.50
N ALA A 45 -22.38 -7.10 6.82
CA ALA A 45 -20.99 -7.46 6.93
C ALA A 45 -20.61 -7.59 8.42
N LEU A 46 -19.88 -8.65 8.74
CA LEU A 46 -19.24 -8.84 10.04
C LEU A 46 -17.82 -8.30 9.97
N GLU A 47 -17.44 -7.47 10.94
CA GLU A 47 -16.07 -6.99 11.04
C GLU A 47 -15.12 -8.14 11.41
N VAL A 48 -14.08 -8.32 10.61
CA VAL A 48 -12.97 -9.25 10.87
C VAL A 48 -11.78 -8.49 11.43
N ALA A 49 -11.49 -7.33 10.84
CA ALA A 49 -10.50 -6.41 11.35
C ALA A 49 -11.04 -4.97 11.18
N PRO A 50 -11.06 -4.17 12.27
CA PRO A 50 -11.42 -2.75 12.16
C PRO A 50 -10.36 -2.01 11.33
N TRP A 51 -10.60 -0.73 11.10
CA TRP A 51 -9.60 0.17 10.53
C TRP A 51 -8.29 0.10 11.31
N THR A 52 -7.33 -0.60 10.75
CA THR A 52 -6.03 -0.91 11.33
C THR A 52 -4.95 -0.23 10.49
N PRO A 53 -3.93 0.40 11.10
CA PRO A 53 -2.81 0.97 10.36
C PRO A 53 -2.14 -0.06 9.46
N LEU A 54 -1.76 0.34 8.25
CA LEU A 54 -0.88 -0.46 7.40
C LEU A 54 0.54 -0.47 8.00
N PRO A 55 1.37 -1.48 7.65
CA PRO A 55 2.78 -1.46 7.99
C PRO A 55 3.43 -0.15 7.55
N PRO A 56 4.31 0.43 8.39
CA PRO A 56 4.90 1.73 8.11
C PRO A 56 5.70 1.71 6.80
N GLU A 57 5.38 2.62 5.90
CA GLU A 57 6.13 2.87 4.67
C GLU A 57 7.11 4.04 4.87
N PRO A 58 8.44 3.81 4.91
CA PRO A 58 9.41 4.86 5.28
C PRO A 58 9.37 6.08 4.36
N VAL A 59 9.05 5.90 3.09
CA VAL A 59 8.90 7.01 2.13
C VAL A 59 7.79 7.99 2.51
N ARG A 60 6.80 7.59 3.33
CA ARG A 60 5.76 8.50 3.84
C ARG A 60 6.26 9.42 4.95
N LEU A 61 7.43 9.16 5.51
CA LEU A 61 8.07 10.02 6.51
C LEU A 61 8.85 11.19 5.86
N LEU A 62 9.06 11.13 4.55
CA LEU A 62 9.76 12.16 3.79
C LEU A 62 8.86 13.36 3.52
N SER A 63 9.45 14.56 3.53
CA SER A 63 8.79 15.76 3.04
C SER A 63 8.62 15.70 1.51
N MET A 64 7.73 16.54 0.97
CA MET A 64 7.55 16.63 -0.49
C MET A 64 8.84 17.04 -1.22
N GLU A 65 9.71 17.84 -0.59
CA GLU A 65 10.99 18.23 -1.16
C GLU A 65 11.97 17.05 -1.18
N GLN A 66 12.02 16.28 -0.10
CA GLN A 66 12.86 15.08 0.00
C GLN A 66 12.39 14.00 -0.98
N LEU A 67 11.07 13.83 -1.14
CA LEU A 67 10.50 12.91 -2.14
C LEU A 67 10.93 13.26 -3.56
N ARG A 68 11.01 14.55 -3.91
CA ARG A 68 11.48 14.98 -5.24
C ARG A 68 12.94 14.58 -5.48
N VAL A 69 13.77 14.55 -4.45
CA VAL A 69 15.17 14.10 -4.55
C VAL A 69 15.24 12.58 -4.64
N VAL A 70 14.54 11.87 -3.74
CA VAL A 70 14.55 10.40 -3.67
C VAL A 70 13.93 9.75 -4.91
N PHE A 71 12.93 10.38 -5.53
CA PHE A 71 12.29 9.92 -6.78
C PHE A 71 12.69 10.76 -8.00
N GLY A 72 13.76 11.54 -7.90
CA GLY A 72 14.25 12.39 -8.98
C GLY A 72 14.90 11.62 -10.13
N SER A 73 15.38 12.36 -11.13
CA SER A 73 16.10 11.81 -12.29
C SER A 73 17.57 11.48 -12.02
N ASP A 74 18.06 11.72 -10.81
CA ASP A 74 19.41 11.32 -10.40
C ASP A 74 19.60 9.79 -10.49
N GLY A 75 20.85 9.37 -10.66
CA GLY A 75 21.21 7.96 -10.66
C GLY A 75 20.82 7.27 -9.36
N MET A 76 20.45 5.99 -9.44
CA MET A 76 20.00 5.15 -8.31
C MET A 76 20.83 5.33 -7.04
N ARG A 77 22.17 5.28 -7.15
CA ARG A 77 23.06 5.39 -5.98
C ARG A 77 22.82 6.69 -5.20
N LYS A 78 22.67 7.82 -5.90
CA LYS A 78 22.38 9.11 -5.26
C LYS A 78 21.01 9.11 -4.58
N ARG A 79 19.99 8.54 -5.23
CA ARG A 79 18.62 8.45 -4.68
C ARG A 79 18.55 7.59 -3.42
N VAL A 80 19.23 6.44 -3.43
CA VAL A 80 19.29 5.54 -2.28
C VAL A 80 20.11 6.16 -1.14
N ILE A 81 21.24 6.82 -1.43
CA ILE A 81 22.02 7.56 -0.41
C ILE A 81 21.16 8.68 0.20
N ALA A 82 20.43 9.43 -0.62
CA ALA A 82 19.52 10.48 -0.14
C ALA A 82 18.43 9.91 0.76
N LEU A 83 17.83 8.76 0.40
CA LEU A 83 16.84 8.08 1.23
C LEU A 83 17.39 7.77 2.63
N PHE A 84 18.56 7.13 2.72
CA PHE A 84 19.20 6.83 4.00
C PHE A 84 19.61 8.10 4.77
N GLY A 85 20.03 9.16 4.06
CA GLY A 85 20.38 10.44 4.66
C GLY A 85 19.18 11.19 5.26
N TYR A 86 18.00 11.09 4.65
CA TYR A 86 16.79 11.72 5.16
C TYR A 86 16.07 10.92 6.25
N LEU A 87 16.30 9.61 6.32
CA LEU A 87 15.68 8.71 7.29
C LEU A 87 16.74 8.01 8.15
N PRO A 88 17.53 8.77 8.94
CA PRO A 88 18.52 8.16 9.82
C PRO A 88 17.82 7.28 10.86
N GLU A 89 18.47 6.17 11.20
CA GLU A 89 18.02 5.22 12.23
C GLU A 89 16.66 4.56 11.97
N GLN A 90 16.12 4.68 10.76
CA GLN A 90 14.91 3.98 10.37
C GLN A 90 15.19 2.65 9.68
N VAL A 91 14.39 1.64 10.02
CA VAL A 91 14.39 0.37 9.32
C VAL A 91 13.80 0.59 7.93
N ILE A 92 14.62 0.46 6.89
CA ILE A 92 14.18 0.59 5.50
C ILE A 92 13.97 -0.81 4.90
N PRO A 93 12.73 -1.21 4.58
CA PRO A 93 12.46 -2.47 3.90
C PRO A 93 13.12 -2.54 2.52
N ARG A 94 13.50 -3.77 2.13
CA ARG A 94 14.04 -4.05 0.79
C ARG A 94 13.11 -3.60 -0.33
N THR A 95 11.80 -3.70 -0.12
CA THR A 95 10.77 -3.22 -1.06
C THR A 95 10.89 -1.73 -1.31
N THR A 96 11.09 -0.93 -0.25
CA THR A 96 11.30 0.52 -0.35
C THR A 96 12.55 0.86 -1.16
N ILE A 97 13.68 0.16 -0.91
CA ILE A 97 14.91 0.34 -1.69
C ILE A 97 14.69 0.00 -3.17
N THR A 98 13.94 -1.06 -3.43
CA THR A 98 13.61 -1.50 -4.80
C THR A 98 12.75 -0.46 -5.52
N ILE A 99 11.79 0.15 -4.82
CA ILE A 99 10.92 1.20 -5.36
C ILE A 99 11.73 2.46 -5.69
N VAL A 100 12.62 2.89 -4.79
CA VAL A 100 13.50 4.06 -5.02
C VAL A 100 14.54 3.79 -6.13
N GLY A 101 15.00 2.55 -6.23
CA GLY A 101 15.90 2.07 -7.28
C GLY A 101 15.23 1.69 -8.60
N ALA A 102 13.90 1.77 -8.70
CA ALA A 102 13.18 1.29 -9.88
C ALA A 102 13.69 1.94 -11.19
N GLY A 103 13.79 1.13 -12.25
CA GLY A 103 14.23 1.55 -13.58
C GLY A 103 15.75 1.53 -13.84
N LEU A 104 16.55 1.17 -12.84
CA LEU A 104 17.99 0.98 -12.94
C LEU A 104 18.31 -0.42 -12.34
N GLY A 105 19.41 -1.09 -12.73
CA GLY A 105 19.72 -2.50 -12.36
C GLY A 105 19.70 -2.82 -10.84
N ASP A 106 19.85 -4.09 -10.44
CA ASP A 106 19.66 -4.55 -9.05
C ASP A 106 20.20 -3.57 -7.96
N PRO A 107 19.31 -2.86 -7.21
CA PRO A 107 19.70 -1.78 -6.32
C PRO A 107 20.50 -2.21 -5.10
N LEU A 108 20.64 -3.51 -4.88
CA LEU A 108 21.42 -4.08 -3.78
C LEU A 108 22.78 -4.58 -4.22
N LYS A 109 23.04 -4.66 -5.54
CA LYS A 109 24.39 -4.79 -6.06
C LYS A 109 25.03 -3.42 -6.05
N GLY A 110 25.50 -3.00 -4.88
CA GLY A 110 26.43 -1.88 -4.81
C GLY A 110 27.64 -2.24 -5.70
N HIS A 111 27.75 -1.60 -6.86
CA HIS A 111 29.00 -1.64 -7.61
C HIS A 111 30.03 -0.87 -6.78
N VAL A 112 30.82 -1.64 -6.03
CA VAL A 112 32.12 -1.24 -5.48
C VAL A 112 33.11 -1.21 -6.62
#